data_AF-A0A9Q1CMY3-F1
#
_entry.id   AF-A0A9Q1CMY3-F1
#
_cell.length_a   1.000
_cell.length_b   1.000
_cell.length_c   1.000
_cell.angle_alpha   90.00
_cell.angle_beta   90.00
_cell.angle_gamma   90.00
#
_symmetry.space_group_name_H-M   'P 1'
#
loop_
_entity.id
_entity.type
_entity.pdbx_description
1 polymer ?
#
loop_
_entity_poly.entity_id
_entity_poly.type
_entity_poly.pdbx_seq_one_letter_code
_entity_poly.pdbx_strand_id
1 'polypeptide(L)'
;MIDDFSKFVISKRKNATFSFWDSYLEMVDIVLLLTKATRESNWNLHLAAIREVLPWMFAYDRTNYARYFLVYWLEMSSLPSAHLEIYLELGRGNFTVQRQDNHGFSSLACDMAIEKTANRDSKSRGGMTGFTTNKFKQRAEITRDRAFMSGRGERSNIRKDLTESRLECDENAVQSIPSTISNLVNPFGDEPDEDATNLIHLSSGLIASPEVRSDLMTAYNTYLAQEYP
;
A
#
# COMPACT_ATOMS: atom_id res chain seq x y z
N MET A 1 -21.66 -1.63 -14.45
CA MET A 1 -20.86 -1.28 -13.25
C MET A 1 -19.52 -0.67 -13.63
N ILE A 2 -18.59 -1.39 -14.29
CA ILE A 2 -17.31 -0.79 -14.75
C ILE A 2 -17.54 0.32 -15.78
N ASP A 3 -18.41 0.08 -16.78
CA ASP A 3 -18.75 1.10 -17.80
C ASP A 3 -19.44 2.34 -17.21
N ASP A 4 -20.16 2.19 -16.09
CA ASP A 4 -20.83 3.30 -15.42
C ASP A 4 -19.84 4.16 -14.64
N PHE A 5 -18.83 3.53 -14.03
CA PHE A 5 -17.73 4.24 -13.37
C PHE A 5 -16.88 5.01 -14.37
N SER A 6 -16.51 4.41 -15.49
CA SER A 6 -15.75 5.10 -16.54
C SER A 6 -16.50 6.33 -17.08
N LYS A 7 -17.82 6.23 -17.28
CA LYS A 7 -18.66 7.37 -17.67
C LYS A 7 -18.68 8.46 -16.59
N PHE A 8 -18.72 8.07 -15.32
CA PHE A 8 -18.66 9.01 -14.19
C PHE A 8 -17.31 9.74 -14.12
N VAL A 9 -16.19 9.03 -14.28
CA VAL A 9 -14.86 9.64 -14.32
C VAL A 9 -14.77 10.65 -15.47
N ILE A 10 -15.21 10.27 -16.67
CA ILE A 10 -15.20 11.17 -17.84
C ILE A 10 -16.05 12.42 -17.60
N SER A 11 -17.23 12.28 -16.97
CA SER A 11 -18.11 13.42 -16.72
C SER A 11 -17.54 14.40 -15.69
N LYS A 12 -16.75 13.91 -14.72
CA LYS A 12 -16.19 14.72 -13.63
C LYS A 12 -14.77 15.23 -13.87
N ARG A 13 -14.07 14.77 -14.92
CA ARG A 13 -12.70 15.23 -15.28
C ARG A 13 -12.54 16.74 -15.53
N LYS A 14 -13.63 17.48 -15.77
CA LYS A 14 -13.55 18.96 -15.86
C LYS A 14 -13.22 19.63 -14.54
N ASN A 15 -13.60 19.01 -13.42
CA ASN A 15 -13.30 19.52 -12.08
C ASN A 15 -11.83 19.22 -11.76
N ALA A 16 -11.03 20.26 -11.50
CA ALA A 16 -9.60 20.13 -11.25
C ALA A 16 -9.31 19.31 -9.99
N THR A 17 -10.13 19.48 -8.95
CA THR A 17 -10.02 18.69 -7.71
C THR A 17 -10.30 17.22 -7.97
N PHE A 18 -11.36 16.90 -8.73
CA PHE A 18 -11.65 15.52 -9.12
C PHE A 18 -10.51 14.91 -9.91
N SER A 19 -10.01 15.58 -10.94
CA SER A 19 -8.93 15.06 -11.79
C SER A 19 -7.62 14.83 -11.04
N PHE A 20 -7.30 15.68 -10.06
CA PHE A 20 -6.16 15.45 -9.17
C PHE A 20 -6.34 14.20 -8.29
N TRP A 21 -7.54 13.99 -7.72
CA TRP A 21 -7.79 12.80 -6.91
C TRP A 21 -7.95 11.52 -7.74
N ASP A 22 -8.42 11.63 -8.99
CA ASP A 22 -8.47 10.53 -9.96
C ASP A 22 -7.06 10.00 -10.24
N SER A 23 -6.09 10.90 -10.51
CA SER A 23 -4.68 10.50 -10.70
C SER A 23 -4.06 9.92 -9.43
N TYR A 24 -4.46 10.40 -8.26
CA TYR A 24 -4.06 9.78 -6.99
C TYR A 24 -4.60 8.34 -6.85
N LEU A 25 -5.84 8.07 -7.29
CA LEU A 25 -6.39 6.71 -7.28
C LEU A 25 -5.60 5.78 -8.22
N GLU A 26 -5.12 6.27 -9.37
CA GLU A 26 -4.23 5.48 -10.23
C GLU A 26 -2.94 5.05 -9.49
N MET A 27 -2.34 5.95 -8.69
CA MET A 27 -1.19 5.58 -7.84
C MET A 27 -1.56 4.56 -6.76
N VAL A 28 -2.74 4.69 -6.14
CA VAL A 28 -3.24 3.73 -5.14
C VAL A 28 -3.43 2.36 -5.76
N ASP A 29 -3.96 2.28 -6.98
CA ASP A 29 -4.14 1.02 -7.71
C ASP A 29 -2.80 0.31 -7.94
N ILE A 30 -1.74 1.05 -8.27
CA ILE A 30 -0.38 0.48 -8.40
C ILE A 30 0.12 -0.10 -7.06
N VAL A 31 -0.13 0.58 -5.94
CA VAL A 31 0.21 0.08 -4.59
C VAL A 31 -0.60 -1.19 -4.25
N LEU A 32 -1.88 -1.24 -4.64
CA LEU A 32 -2.72 -2.43 -4.49
C LEU A 32 -2.22 -3.58 -5.39
N LEU A 33 -1.74 -3.30 -6.60
CA LEU A 33 -1.11 -4.28 -7.48
C LEU A 33 0.20 -4.83 -6.89
N LEU A 34 1.06 -3.99 -6.31
CA LEU A 34 2.25 -4.45 -5.58
C LEU A 34 1.89 -5.31 -4.37
N THR A 35 0.83 -4.93 -3.66
CA THR A 35 0.29 -5.72 -2.54
C THR A 35 -0.19 -7.08 -3.03
N LYS A 36 -0.99 -7.11 -4.10
CA LYS A 36 -1.48 -8.35 -4.73
C LYS A 36 -0.31 -9.23 -5.17
N ALA A 37 0.67 -8.68 -5.87
CA ALA A 37 1.86 -9.40 -6.32
C ALA A 37 2.61 -10.06 -5.16
N THR A 38 2.78 -9.32 -4.04
CA THR A 38 3.43 -9.85 -2.84
C THR A 38 2.60 -10.95 -2.18
N ARG A 39 1.28 -10.75 -2.07
CA ARG A 39 0.38 -11.69 -1.39
C ARG A 39 0.18 -13.00 -2.14
N GLU A 40 0.32 -12.97 -3.46
CA GLU A 40 0.25 -14.11 -4.39
C GLU A 40 1.63 -14.66 -4.79
N SER A 41 2.73 -14.08 -4.26
CA SER A 41 4.10 -14.44 -4.66
C SER A 41 4.34 -14.37 -6.18
N ASN A 42 3.67 -13.43 -6.87
CA ASN A 42 3.71 -13.29 -8.31
C ASN A 42 4.79 -12.28 -8.74
N TRP A 43 5.93 -12.81 -9.18
CA TRP A 43 7.08 -12.01 -9.59
C TRP A 43 6.83 -11.14 -10.82
N ASN A 44 6.13 -11.66 -11.82
CA ASN A 44 5.84 -10.91 -13.04
C ASN A 44 4.92 -9.72 -12.76
N LEU A 45 3.90 -9.91 -11.92
CA LEU A 45 3.02 -8.82 -11.48
C LEU A 45 3.79 -7.80 -10.64
N HIS A 46 4.74 -8.25 -9.81
CA HIS A 46 5.61 -7.36 -9.04
C HIS A 46 6.43 -6.45 -9.96
N LEU A 47 7.13 -7.00 -10.96
CA LEU A 47 7.92 -6.21 -11.90
C LEU A 47 7.07 -5.29 -12.80
N ALA A 48 5.88 -5.74 -13.20
CA ALA A 48 4.94 -4.90 -13.93
C ALA A 48 4.51 -3.69 -13.08
N ALA A 49 4.10 -3.91 -11.83
CA ALA A 49 3.69 -2.82 -10.96
C ALA A 49 4.83 -1.86 -10.59
N ILE A 50 6.07 -2.36 -10.45
CA ILE A 50 7.25 -1.49 -10.30
C ILE A 50 7.47 -0.64 -11.55
N ARG A 51 7.25 -1.17 -12.75
CA ARG A 51 7.33 -0.38 -13.99
C ARG A 51 6.33 0.77 -13.97
N GLU A 52 5.09 0.47 -13.60
CA GLU A 52 4.01 1.46 -13.55
C GLU A 52 4.25 2.56 -12.49
N VAL A 53 4.95 2.26 -11.41
CA VAL A 53 5.24 3.27 -10.37
C VAL A 53 6.34 4.26 -10.79
N LEU A 54 7.20 3.92 -11.74
CA LEU A 54 8.37 4.73 -12.11
C LEU A 54 7.99 6.15 -12.58
N PRO A 55 7.06 6.34 -13.55
CA PRO A 55 6.65 7.68 -13.98
C PRO A 55 6.18 8.55 -12.81
N TRP A 56 5.43 7.98 -11.86
CA TRP A 56 4.94 8.69 -10.68
C TRP A 56 6.05 9.13 -9.74
N MET A 57 7.12 8.34 -9.60
CA MET A 57 8.29 8.74 -8.79
C MET A 57 9.00 9.97 -9.39
N PHE A 58 9.03 10.10 -10.72
CA PHE A 58 9.55 11.29 -11.38
C PHE A 58 8.58 12.47 -11.26
N ALA A 59 7.28 12.24 -11.52
CA ALA A 59 6.24 13.27 -11.48
C ALA A 59 6.16 13.99 -10.12
N TYR A 60 6.45 13.29 -9.01
CA TYR A 60 6.40 13.84 -7.65
C TYR A 60 7.79 14.05 -7.01
N ASP A 61 8.83 14.24 -7.82
CA ASP A 61 10.20 14.55 -7.39
C ASP A 61 10.77 13.59 -6.33
N ARG A 62 10.38 12.32 -6.39
CA ARG A 62 10.93 11.26 -5.55
C ARG A 62 12.24 10.74 -6.14
N THR A 63 13.17 11.65 -6.41
CA THR A 63 14.43 11.44 -7.15
C THR A 63 15.24 10.23 -6.68
N ASN A 64 15.37 10.03 -5.36
CA ASN A 64 16.04 8.86 -4.79
C ASN A 64 15.32 7.56 -5.18
N TYR A 65 14.00 7.51 -5.02
CA TYR A 65 13.20 6.35 -5.38
C TYR A 65 13.19 6.12 -6.89
N ALA A 66 13.00 7.18 -7.69
CA ALA A 66 13.02 7.10 -9.15
C ALA A 66 14.33 6.48 -9.65
N ARG A 67 15.48 6.92 -9.12
CA ARG A 67 16.79 6.37 -9.48
C ARG A 67 16.93 4.90 -9.10
N TYR A 68 16.68 4.56 -7.83
CA TYR A 68 16.91 3.20 -7.35
C TYR A 68 15.89 2.20 -7.89
N PHE A 69 14.63 2.60 -8.08
CA PHE A 69 13.61 1.74 -8.68
C PHE A 69 13.90 1.50 -10.16
N LEU A 70 14.42 2.50 -10.89
CA LEU A 70 14.79 2.30 -12.29
C LEU A 70 15.93 1.30 -12.42
N VAL A 71 16.99 1.46 -11.62
CA VAL A 71 18.12 0.51 -11.58
C VAL A 71 17.63 -0.88 -11.21
N TYR A 72 16.85 -1.00 -10.13
CA TYR A 72 16.26 -2.26 -9.70
C TYR A 72 15.44 -2.90 -10.83
N TRP A 73 14.57 -2.14 -11.49
CA TRP A 73 13.72 -2.66 -12.56
C TRP A 73 14.54 -3.17 -13.74
N LEU A 74 15.59 -2.44 -14.15
CA LEU A 74 16.50 -2.85 -15.23
C LEU A 74 17.28 -4.12 -14.86
N GLU A 75 17.85 -4.17 -13.66
CA GLU A 75 18.57 -5.36 -13.17
C GLU A 75 17.65 -6.57 -13.13
N MET A 76 16.47 -6.43 -12.52
CA MET A 76 15.50 -7.52 -12.39
C MET A 76 14.95 -7.98 -13.74
N SER A 77 14.75 -7.06 -14.69
CA SER A 77 14.29 -7.39 -16.05
C SER A 77 15.38 -8.10 -16.88
N SER A 78 16.65 -7.91 -16.54
CA SER A 78 17.77 -8.58 -17.20
C SER A 78 18.08 -9.97 -16.65
N LEU A 79 17.48 -10.37 -15.52
CA LEU A 79 17.75 -11.67 -14.88
C LEU A 79 17.57 -12.90 -15.80
N PRO A 80 16.58 -12.96 -16.73
CA PRO A 80 16.44 -14.12 -17.62
C PRO A 80 17.70 -14.40 -18.46
N SER A 81 18.46 -13.37 -18.82
CA SER A 81 19.71 -13.51 -19.59
C SER A 81 20.97 -13.46 -18.72
N ALA A 82 20.98 -12.66 -17.64
CA ALA A 82 22.15 -12.50 -16.78
C ALA A 82 22.30 -13.62 -15.74
N HIS A 83 21.19 -14.02 -15.09
CA HIS A 83 21.18 -14.95 -13.96
C HIS A 83 19.89 -15.79 -13.93
N LEU A 84 19.80 -16.75 -14.85
CA LEU A 84 18.60 -17.59 -15.04
C LEU A 84 18.14 -18.30 -13.75
N GLU A 85 19.06 -18.81 -12.94
CA GLU A 85 18.71 -19.51 -11.68
C GLU A 85 17.95 -18.59 -10.72
N ILE A 86 18.39 -17.35 -10.57
CA ILE A 86 17.72 -16.35 -9.72
C ILE A 86 16.32 -16.05 -10.28
N TYR A 87 16.21 -15.83 -11.59
CA TYR A 87 14.91 -15.61 -12.24
C TYR A 87 13.92 -16.77 -11.99
N LEU A 88 14.39 -18.02 -12.07
CA LEU A 88 13.56 -19.20 -11.81
C LEU A 88 13.08 -19.26 -10.35
N GLU A 89 13.95 -18.97 -9.38
CA GLU A 89 13.58 -18.94 -7.97
C GLU A 89 12.56 -17.83 -7.66
N LEU A 90 12.74 -16.64 -8.24
CA LEU A 90 11.78 -15.55 -8.11
C LEU A 90 10.43 -15.91 -8.74
N GLY A 91 10.44 -16.55 -9.92
CA GLY A 91 9.24 -17.06 -10.60
C GLY A 91 8.51 -18.17 -9.83
N ARG A 92 9.20 -18.90 -8.95
CA ARG A 92 8.62 -19.86 -8.01
C ARG A 92 8.01 -19.20 -6.77
N GLY A 93 8.17 -17.88 -6.61
CA GLY A 93 7.64 -17.12 -5.47
C GLY A 93 8.61 -16.98 -4.29
N ASN A 94 9.87 -17.42 -4.43
CA ASN A 94 10.86 -17.47 -3.34
C ASN A 94 11.45 -16.09 -2.95
N PHE A 95 10.76 -15.00 -3.30
CA PHE A 95 11.03 -13.64 -2.82
C PHE A 95 10.09 -13.21 -1.68
N THR A 96 9.15 -14.08 -1.32
CA THR A 96 8.16 -13.85 -0.27
C THR A 96 8.13 -15.02 0.71
N VAL A 97 7.53 -14.80 1.88
CA VAL A 97 7.36 -15.82 2.91
C VAL A 97 5.88 -16.13 3.06
N GLN A 98 5.52 -17.39 2.84
CA GLN A 98 4.21 -17.93 3.14
C GLN A 98 4.33 -18.92 4.30
N ARG A 99 3.51 -18.74 5.35
CA ARG A 99 3.56 -19.59 6.57
C ARG A 99 2.46 -20.63 6.65
N GLN A 100 1.50 -20.58 5.73
CA GLN A 100 0.32 -21.44 5.72
C GLN A 100 0.05 -21.90 4.29
N ASP A 101 -0.36 -23.15 4.11
CA ASP A 101 -0.47 -23.72 2.76
C ASP A 101 -1.91 -23.65 2.21
N ASN A 102 -2.88 -23.30 3.05
CA ASN A 102 -4.31 -23.37 2.71
C ASN A 102 -4.85 -22.14 1.98
N HIS A 103 -4.10 -21.03 1.91
CA HIS A 103 -4.59 -19.76 1.33
C HIS A 103 -3.53 -19.12 0.43
N GLY A 104 -3.79 -19.07 -0.88
CA GLY A 104 -2.86 -18.52 -1.88
C GLY A 104 -2.69 -16.99 -1.85
N PHE A 105 -3.52 -16.25 -1.11
CA PHE A 105 -3.37 -14.81 -0.89
C PHE A 105 -2.92 -14.56 0.55
N SER A 106 -1.71 -15.01 0.90
CA SER A 106 -1.22 -14.90 2.29
C SER A 106 0.29 -14.74 2.46
N SER A 107 1.02 -14.65 1.35
CA SER A 107 2.45 -14.37 1.36
C SER A 107 2.76 -12.97 1.85
N LEU A 108 3.91 -12.80 2.48
CA LEU A 108 4.39 -11.53 3.04
C LEU A 108 5.83 -11.29 2.60
N ALA A 109 6.22 -10.02 2.52
CA ALA A 109 7.64 -9.67 2.38
C ALA A 109 8.44 -10.21 3.58
N CYS A 110 9.68 -10.64 3.35
CA CYS A 110 10.53 -11.26 4.37
C CYS A 110 10.67 -10.39 5.64
N ASP A 111 10.92 -9.10 5.48
CA ASP A 111 11.06 -8.18 6.61
C ASP A 111 9.76 -8.08 7.44
N MET A 112 8.61 -8.00 6.76
CA MET A 112 7.30 -8.00 7.42
C MET A 112 7.04 -9.31 8.15
N ALA A 113 7.42 -10.45 7.56
CA ALA A 113 7.30 -11.76 8.21
C ALA A 113 8.13 -11.82 9.50
N ILE A 114 9.36 -11.31 9.49
CA ILE A 114 10.23 -11.22 10.67
C ILE A 114 9.63 -10.29 11.72
N GLU A 115 9.08 -9.14 11.32
CA GLU A 115 8.47 -8.20 12.25
C GLU A 115 7.23 -8.80 12.94
N LYS A 116 6.39 -9.52 12.19
CA LYS A 116 5.15 -10.14 12.71
C LYS A 116 5.40 -11.40 13.54
N THR A 117 6.59 -12.00 13.43
CA THR A 117 6.96 -13.22 14.17
C THR A 117 8.02 -12.91 15.23
N ALA A 118 9.31 -12.99 14.86
CA ALA A 118 10.43 -12.91 15.78
C ALA A 118 10.52 -11.58 16.55
N ASN A 119 10.23 -10.44 15.90
CA ASN A 119 10.36 -9.15 16.58
C ASN A 119 9.15 -8.82 17.47
N ARG A 120 7.94 -9.22 17.06
CA ARG A 120 6.70 -8.96 17.81
C ARG A 120 6.82 -9.41 19.26
N ASP A 121 7.39 -10.58 19.45
CA ASP A 121 7.53 -11.23 20.75
C ASP A 121 8.54 -10.56 21.68
N SER A 122 9.52 -9.88 21.09
CA SER A 122 10.49 -9.06 21.84
C SER A 122 9.95 -7.69 22.24
N LYS A 123 8.83 -7.25 21.63
CA LYS A 123 8.29 -5.87 21.72
C LYS A 123 6.95 -5.74 22.49
N SER A 124 6.33 -6.84 22.94
CA SER A 124 5.06 -6.79 23.69
C SER A 124 5.22 -6.29 25.14
N ARG A 125 4.10 -5.92 25.81
CA ARG A 125 4.07 -5.39 27.20
C ARG A 125 4.72 -6.40 28.16
N GLY A 126 5.89 -6.04 28.70
CA GLY A 126 6.86 -6.94 29.36
C GLY A 126 8.21 -7.07 28.63
N GLY A 127 8.41 -6.35 27.52
CA GLY A 127 9.61 -6.36 26.70
C GLY A 127 10.90 -6.06 27.46
N MET A 128 12.01 -6.56 26.92
CA MET A 128 13.34 -6.49 27.53
C MET A 128 13.80 -5.03 27.76
N THR A 129 13.85 -4.63 29.02
CA THR A 129 14.56 -3.43 29.48
C THR A 129 15.99 -3.80 29.92
N GLY A 130 17.00 -3.04 29.49
CA GLY A 130 18.39 -3.15 29.97
C GLY A 130 19.31 -4.14 29.22
N PHE A 131 20.32 -4.67 29.94
CA PHE A 131 21.51 -5.43 29.47
C PHE A 131 21.27 -6.68 28.57
N THR A 132 20.03 -7.04 28.29
CA THR A 132 19.64 -8.24 27.54
C THR A 132 19.62 -8.06 26.01
N THR A 133 19.98 -6.89 25.50
CA THR A 133 19.73 -6.45 24.11
C THR A 133 20.44 -7.24 23.01
N ASN A 134 21.58 -7.91 23.28
CA ASN A 134 22.48 -8.35 22.22
C ASN A 134 22.36 -9.81 21.74
N LYS A 135 21.61 -10.72 22.38
CA LYS A 135 21.63 -12.17 21.99
C LYS A 135 20.29 -12.94 22.03
N PHE A 136 19.12 -12.31 22.27
CA PHE A 136 18.00 -13.04 22.88
C PHE A 136 16.60 -12.93 22.25
N LYS A 137 16.43 -12.54 20.98
CA LYS A 137 15.11 -12.63 20.30
C LYS A 137 14.51 -14.05 20.38
N GLN A 138 15.33 -15.09 20.20
CA GLN A 138 14.93 -16.50 20.36
C GLN A 138 14.50 -16.86 21.79
N ARG A 139 14.99 -16.18 22.83
CA ARG A 139 14.59 -16.49 24.22
C ARG A 139 13.15 -16.10 24.53
N ALA A 140 12.62 -15.05 23.90
CA ALA A 140 11.23 -14.65 24.09
C ALA A 140 10.25 -15.70 23.51
N GLU A 141 10.61 -16.28 22.35
CA GLU A 141 9.90 -17.41 21.74
C GLU A 141 10.00 -18.66 22.61
N ILE A 142 11.22 -19.07 22.99
CA ILE A 142 11.45 -20.23 23.87
C ILE A 142 10.72 -20.08 25.21
N THR A 143 10.67 -18.87 25.78
CA THR A 143 9.98 -18.63 27.06
C THR A 143 8.47 -18.76 26.90
N ARG A 144 7.91 -18.27 25.79
CA ARG A 144 6.48 -18.45 25.48
C ARG A 144 6.13 -19.91 25.26
N ASP A 145 6.96 -20.63 24.50
CA ASP A 145 6.74 -22.06 24.26
C ASP A 145 6.88 -22.87 25.55
N ARG A 146 7.82 -22.52 26.44
CA ARG A 146 7.91 -23.11 27.78
C ARG A 146 6.71 -22.78 28.65
N ALA A 147 6.18 -21.56 28.61
CA ALA A 147 4.97 -21.19 29.33
C ALA A 147 3.77 -22.02 28.82
N PHE A 148 3.65 -22.21 27.50
CA PHE A 148 2.62 -23.06 26.91
C PHE A 148 2.79 -24.54 27.30
N MET A 149 3.99 -25.10 27.16
CA MET A 149 4.30 -26.49 27.54
C MET A 149 4.10 -26.77 29.03
N SER A 150 4.27 -25.75 29.89
CA SER A 150 4.02 -25.87 31.33
C SER A 150 2.56 -25.63 31.74
N GLY A 151 1.65 -25.44 30.78
CA GLY A 151 0.23 -25.17 31.03
C GLY A 151 -0.05 -23.78 31.61
N ARG A 152 0.96 -22.90 31.66
CA ARG A 152 0.85 -21.53 32.20
C ARG A 152 0.55 -20.48 31.13
N GLY A 153 0.56 -20.86 29.86
CA GLY A 153 0.29 -19.97 28.73
C GLY A 153 -1.05 -20.29 28.08
N GLU A 154 -1.95 -19.32 28.00
CA GLU A 154 -3.15 -19.40 27.17
C GLU A 154 -2.83 -18.91 25.74
N ARG A 155 -3.07 -19.75 24.73
CA ARG A 155 -3.26 -19.28 23.36
C ARG A 155 -4.74 -18.96 23.21
N SER A 156 -5.13 -17.68 23.19
CA SER A 156 -6.49 -17.34 22.78
C SER A 156 -6.63 -17.75 21.30
N ASN A 157 -7.38 -18.82 21.05
CA ASN A 157 -7.67 -19.26 19.67
C ASN A 157 -8.58 -18.28 18.93
N ILE A 158 -9.18 -17.33 19.65
CA ILE A 158 -10.00 -16.26 19.09
C ILE A 158 -9.05 -15.21 18.50
N ARG A 159 -9.17 -14.96 17.19
CA ARG A 159 -8.52 -13.81 16.56
C ARG A 159 -8.99 -12.55 17.28
N LYS A 160 -8.08 -11.62 17.59
CA LYS A 160 -8.42 -10.36 18.27
C LYS A 160 -9.53 -9.58 17.58
N ASP A 161 -9.67 -9.77 16.27
CA ASP A 161 -10.67 -9.07 15.46
C ASP A 161 -12.08 -9.68 15.62
N LEU A 162 -12.18 -10.89 16.17
CA LEU A 162 -13.43 -11.61 16.41
C LEU A 162 -13.90 -11.52 17.87
N THR A 163 -13.28 -10.67 18.69
CA THR A 163 -13.78 -10.39 20.03
C THR A 163 -15.08 -9.60 19.93
N GLU A 164 -16.06 -9.91 20.78
CA GLU A 164 -17.38 -9.27 20.80
C GLU A 164 -17.30 -7.73 20.80
N SER A 165 -16.44 -7.17 21.65
CA SER A 165 -16.21 -5.71 21.71
C SER A 165 -15.64 -5.11 20.42
N ARG A 166 -14.85 -5.88 19.66
CA ARG A 166 -14.32 -5.44 18.36
C ARG A 166 -15.40 -5.47 17.30
N LEU A 167 -16.18 -6.56 17.25
CA LEU A 167 -17.30 -6.69 16.33
C LEU A 167 -18.33 -5.57 16.54
N GLU A 168 -18.68 -5.26 17.79
CA GLU A 168 -19.58 -4.15 18.12
C GLU A 168 -19.00 -2.80 17.68
N CYS A 169 -17.70 -2.56 17.93
CA CYS A 169 -17.03 -1.34 17.48
C CYS A 169 -17.03 -1.20 15.95
N ASP A 170 -16.73 -2.27 15.23
CA ASP A 170 -16.66 -2.29 13.78
C ASP A 170 -18.07 -2.09 13.17
N GLU A 171 -19.09 -2.72 13.75
CA GLU A 171 -20.49 -2.54 13.35
C GLU A 171 -20.95 -1.10 13.57
N ASN A 172 -20.66 -0.52 14.74
CA ASN A 172 -20.96 0.89 15.01
C ASN A 172 -20.25 1.82 14.03
N ALA A 173 -19.00 1.52 13.66
CA ALA A 173 -18.26 2.28 12.66
C ALA A 173 -18.94 2.19 11.28
N VAL A 174 -19.34 1.00 10.84
CA VAL A 174 -20.08 0.80 9.58
C VAL A 174 -21.39 1.58 9.56
N GLN A 175 -22.15 1.53 10.65
CA GLN A 175 -23.42 2.27 10.78
C GLN A 175 -23.24 3.79 10.78
N SER A 176 -22.05 4.29 11.17
CA SER A 176 -21.72 5.72 11.12
C SER A 176 -21.34 6.24 9.72
N ILE A 177 -21.02 5.34 8.78
CA ILE A 177 -20.57 5.73 7.44
C ILE A 177 -21.66 6.51 6.67
N PRO A 178 -22.93 6.05 6.58
CA PRO A 178 -23.94 6.75 5.79
C PRO A 178 -24.25 8.16 6.31
N SER A 179 -24.32 8.34 7.64
CA SER A 179 -24.56 9.64 8.25
C SER A 179 -23.38 10.58 8.02
N THR A 180 -22.14 10.06 8.10
CA THR A 180 -20.94 10.83 7.78
C THR A 180 -20.97 11.28 6.32
N ILE A 181 -21.19 10.37 5.37
CA ILE A 181 -21.25 10.68 3.93
C ILE A 181 -22.34 11.72 3.64
N SER A 182 -23.51 11.59 4.25
CA SER A 182 -24.64 12.52 4.03
C SER A 182 -24.35 13.93 4.57
N ASN A 183 -23.50 14.04 5.60
CA ASN A 183 -23.11 15.32 6.20
C ASN A 183 -21.87 15.94 5.53
N LEU A 184 -21.14 15.19 4.69
CA LEU A 184 -19.99 15.70 3.96
C LEU A 184 -20.44 16.51 2.75
N VAL A 185 -19.80 17.66 2.55
CA VAL A 185 -19.94 18.43 1.32
C VAL A 185 -19.27 17.65 0.19
N ASN A 186 -19.96 17.47 -0.94
CA ASN A 186 -19.37 16.87 -2.12
C ASN A 186 -18.36 17.84 -2.77
N PRO A 187 -17.05 17.58 -2.72
CA PRO A 187 -16.03 18.47 -3.28
C PRO A 187 -15.95 18.42 -4.81
N PHE A 188 -16.74 17.53 -5.44
CA PHE A 188 -16.80 17.31 -6.90
C PHE A 188 -18.18 17.70 -7.46
N GLY A 189 -18.88 18.61 -6.77
CA GLY A 189 -20.18 19.13 -7.18
C GLY A 189 -20.14 19.76 -8.57
N ASP A 190 -21.32 19.94 -9.17
CA ASP A 190 -21.48 20.68 -10.42
C ASP A 190 -21.41 22.19 -10.10
N GLU A 191 -20.20 22.64 -9.82
CA GLU A 191 -19.90 24.06 -9.62
C GLU A 191 -19.89 24.80 -10.97
N PRO A 192 -20.10 26.14 -10.97
CA PRO A 192 -19.95 26.95 -12.18
C PRO A 192 -18.61 26.67 -12.88
N ASP A 193 -18.55 26.81 -14.20
CA ASP A 193 -17.33 26.50 -14.99
C ASP A 193 -16.08 27.25 -14.49
N GLU A 194 -16.23 28.45 -13.90
CA GLU A 194 -15.12 29.20 -13.29
C GLU A 194 -14.54 28.48 -12.06
N ASP A 195 -15.41 27.96 -11.19
CA ASP A 195 -15.03 27.28 -9.95
C ASP A 195 -14.58 25.84 -10.19
N ALA A 196 -15.06 25.18 -11.24
CA ALA A 196 -14.60 23.85 -11.64
C ALA A 196 -13.10 23.80 -11.95
N THR A 197 -12.48 24.94 -12.30
CA THR A 197 -11.04 25.03 -12.50
C THR A 197 -10.24 25.13 -11.19
N ASN A 198 -10.87 25.40 -10.05
CA ASN A 198 -10.20 25.54 -8.78
C ASN A 198 -9.78 24.18 -8.21
N LEU A 199 -8.56 24.11 -7.69
CA LEU A 199 -8.07 22.95 -6.95
C LEU A 199 -8.25 23.23 -5.45
N ILE A 200 -9.14 22.48 -4.81
CA ILE A 200 -9.60 22.71 -3.44
C ILE A 200 -8.96 21.70 -2.49
N HIS A 201 -8.43 22.19 -1.37
CA HIS A 201 -7.98 21.36 -0.28
C HIS A 201 -9.17 20.81 0.53
N LEU A 202 -9.42 19.49 0.44
CA LEU A 202 -10.63 18.85 0.97
C LEU A 202 -10.92 19.11 2.46
N SER A 203 -9.88 19.26 3.29
CA SER A 203 -10.08 19.45 4.73
C SER A 203 -10.29 20.90 5.15
N SER A 204 -9.78 21.88 4.39
CA SER A 204 -9.83 23.30 4.79
C SER A 204 -10.68 24.17 3.86
N GLY A 205 -11.07 23.65 2.69
CA GLY A 205 -11.77 24.41 1.67
C GLY A 205 -10.91 25.49 0.98
N LEU A 206 -9.61 25.54 1.26
CA LEU A 206 -8.71 26.53 0.65
C LEU A 206 -8.45 26.18 -0.82
N ILE A 207 -8.41 27.22 -1.66
CA ILE A 207 -8.10 27.11 -3.09
C ILE A 207 -6.59 27.23 -3.29
N ALA A 208 -6.01 26.30 -4.04
CA ALA A 208 -4.59 26.32 -4.37
C ALA A 208 -4.23 27.50 -5.29
N SER A 209 -3.00 28.00 -5.19
CA SER A 209 -2.53 29.04 -6.11
C SER A 209 -2.49 28.51 -7.57
N PRO A 210 -2.56 29.40 -8.58
CA PRO A 210 -2.49 28.99 -9.98
C PRO A 210 -1.21 28.20 -10.31
N GLU A 211 -0.09 28.55 -9.69
CA GLU A 211 1.20 27.88 -9.84
C GLU A 211 1.14 26.43 -9.32
N VAL A 212 0.67 26.23 -8.08
CA VAL A 212 0.53 24.89 -7.47
C VAL A 212 -0.47 24.04 -8.24
N ARG A 213 -1.59 24.64 -8.67
CA ARG A 213 -2.56 23.95 -9.52
C ARG A 213 -1.92 23.48 -10.82
N SER A 214 -1.18 24.36 -11.50
CA SER A 214 -0.52 24.01 -12.76
C SER A 214 0.49 22.89 -12.58
N ASP A 215 1.31 22.96 -11.52
CA ASP A 215 2.31 21.95 -11.19
C ASP A 215 1.66 20.58 -10.96
N LEU A 216 0.70 20.49 -10.03
CA LEU A 216 0.03 19.23 -9.68
C LEU A 216 -0.78 18.62 -10.83
N MET A 217 -1.42 19.44 -11.66
CA MET A 217 -2.23 18.96 -12.79
C MET A 217 -1.40 18.54 -14.00
N THR A 218 -0.16 19.02 -14.12
CA THR A 218 0.71 18.69 -15.25
C THR A 218 1.81 17.69 -14.90
N ALA A 219 2.08 17.46 -13.62
CA ALA A 219 3.13 16.58 -13.10
C ALA A 219 3.29 15.25 -13.86
N TYR A 220 2.19 14.51 -14.05
CA TYR A 220 2.22 13.21 -14.74
C TYR A 220 2.33 13.33 -16.26
N ASN A 221 1.60 14.27 -16.87
CA ASN A 221 1.53 14.46 -18.32
C ASN A 221 2.85 15.00 -18.90
N THR A 222 3.53 15.89 -18.18
CA THR A 222 4.83 16.44 -18.59
C THR A 222 5.90 15.34 -18.68
N TYR A 223 5.80 14.27 -17.88
CA TYR A 223 6.71 13.14 -17.96
C TYR A 223 6.40 12.21 -19.14
N LEU A 224 5.13 11.88 -19.39
CA LEU A 224 4.74 11.04 -20.54
C LEU A 224 4.99 11.74 -21.89
N ALA A 225 4.87 13.08 -21.95
CA ALA A 225 5.19 13.86 -23.14
C ALA A 225 6.70 14.05 -23.38
N GLN A 226 7.54 13.73 -22.40
CA GLN A 226 8.98 13.55 -22.59
C GLN A 226 9.27 12.12 -23.08
N GLU A 227 8.60 11.70 -24.16
CA GLU A 227 9.14 10.66 -25.01
C GLU A 227 10.45 11.21 -25.60
N TYR A 228 11.57 10.76 -25.05
CA TYR A 228 12.87 11.00 -25.66
C TYR A 228 12.86 10.40 -27.08
N PRO A 229 13.40 11.12 -28.09
CA PRO A 229 13.50 10.62 -29.46
C PRO A 229 14.32 9.34 -29.59
#